data_AF-J0L9D1-F1
#
_entry.id   AF-J0L9D1-F1
#
_cell.length_a   1.000
_cell.length_b   1.000
_cell.length_c   1.000
_cell.angle_alpha   90.00
_cell.angle_beta   90.00
_cell.angle_gamma   90.00
#
_symmetry.space_group_name_H-M   'P 1'
#
loop_
_entity.id
_entity.type
_entity.pdbx_description
1 polymer ?
#
loop_
_entity_poly.entity_id
_entity_poly.type
_entity_poly.pdbx_seq_one_letter_code
_entity_poly.pdbx_strand_id
1 'polypeptide(L)'
;PPRWCCMESDEAPWFPLVDPVPDVLRLEGPGRCRCGAVPADTVPKRLLPCVIYGSQRVYHRQVEVRPCFACSDGRKFAGPDLGELGIFNFNNRSMYTHELLNAFTSGMTAHELPFHAFVTTVDRSYLEHGPANPQPSDDFVSDETFRRVWYSWRRLQLLGDTFSCDDCGPSPPTVIFDGLTAGFPGKYVTPTLTPPTTVLPGAPVRDSVR
;
A
#
# COMPACT_ATOMS: atom_id res chain seq x y z
N PRO A 1 6.97 4.19 5.39
CA PRO A 1 7.38 2.76 5.45
C PRO A 1 7.28 2.26 6.91
N PRO A 2 7.20 0.94 7.19
CA PRO A 2 7.43 0.43 8.53
C PRO A 2 8.79 0.92 9.07
N ARG A 3 8.83 1.35 10.33
CA ARG A 3 10.05 1.95 10.92
C ARG A 3 11.26 1.01 10.89
N TRP A 4 11.03 -0.30 11.02
CA TRP A 4 12.10 -1.30 11.07
C TRP A 4 12.81 -1.51 9.72
N CYS A 5 12.20 -1.10 8.60
CA CYS A 5 12.81 -1.25 7.27
C CYS A 5 13.35 0.05 6.69
N CYS A 6 13.28 1.16 7.43
CA CYS A 6 13.92 2.41 7.03
C CYS A 6 15.41 2.38 7.37
N MET A 7 16.25 2.82 6.44
CA MET A 7 17.66 3.12 6.70
C MET A 7 17.80 4.48 7.39
N GLU A 8 18.94 4.73 8.04
CA GLU A 8 19.22 6.04 8.66
C GLU A 8 19.24 7.19 7.63
N SER A 9 19.56 6.87 6.37
CA SER A 9 19.54 7.82 5.25
C SER A 9 18.15 8.06 4.66
N ASP A 10 17.14 7.28 5.03
CA ASP A 10 15.79 7.46 4.48
C ASP A 10 15.12 8.68 5.11
N GLU A 11 14.78 9.68 4.28
CA GLU A 11 14.02 10.86 4.71
C GLU A 11 12.50 10.60 4.81
N ALA A 12 12.07 9.34 4.72
CA ALA A 12 10.65 9.00 4.67
C ALA A 12 9.97 9.24 6.02
N PRO A 13 8.96 10.12 6.11
CA PRO A 13 8.28 10.39 7.37
C PRO A 13 7.49 9.18 7.86
N TRP A 14 7.47 8.99 9.17
CA TRP A 14 6.70 7.95 9.85
C TRP A 14 5.67 8.58 10.78
N PHE A 15 4.44 8.12 10.67
CA PHE A 15 3.32 8.62 11.47
C PHE A 15 2.59 7.45 12.15
N PRO A 16 2.46 7.45 13.48
CA PRO A 16 1.61 6.51 14.18
C PRO A 16 0.14 6.81 13.89
N LEU A 17 -0.73 5.80 14.07
CA LEU A 17 -2.17 6.02 14.03
C LEU A 17 -2.56 6.95 15.18
N VAL A 18 -3.27 8.03 14.87
CA VAL A 18 -3.87 8.91 15.88
C VAL A 18 -5.08 8.21 16.50
N ASP A 19 -5.08 8.08 17.83
CA ASP A 19 -6.17 7.46 18.60
C ASP A 19 -6.65 8.44 19.69
N PRO A 20 -7.96 8.78 19.75
CA PRO A 20 -9.02 8.34 18.85
C PRO A 20 -8.92 8.96 17.45
N VAL A 21 -9.26 8.16 16.43
CA VAL A 21 -9.38 8.65 15.04
C VAL A 21 -10.47 9.73 14.98
N PRO A 22 -10.16 10.96 14.49
CA PRO A 22 -11.11 12.06 14.44
C PRO A 22 -12.40 11.72 13.68
N ASP A 23 -13.54 12.21 14.16
CA ASP A 23 -14.86 11.97 13.54
C ASP A 23 -14.95 12.51 12.10
N VAL A 24 -14.30 13.66 11.85
CA VAL A 24 -14.22 14.31 10.55
C VAL A 24 -12.76 14.51 10.16
N LEU A 25 -12.36 13.85 9.08
CA LEU A 25 -11.05 13.96 8.44
C LEU A 25 -11.05 15.20 7.56
N ARG A 26 -10.40 16.27 8.04
CA ARG A 26 -10.41 17.58 7.38
C ARG A 26 -9.49 17.63 6.17
N LEU A 27 -9.90 18.42 5.18
CA LEU A 27 -9.07 18.72 4.01
C LEU A 27 -8.24 19.97 4.31
N GLU A 28 -6.99 19.77 4.69
CA GLU A 28 -6.00 20.84 4.84
C GLU A 28 -5.31 21.09 3.48
N GLY A 29 -5.44 22.29 2.95
CA GLY A 29 -4.94 22.66 1.62
C GLY A 29 -5.90 22.34 0.45
N PRO A 30 -5.41 22.34 -0.79
CA PRO A 30 -6.27 22.26 -1.97
C PRO A 30 -6.78 20.83 -2.23
N GLY A 31 -6.07 19.82 -1.74
CA GLY A 31 -6.33 18.41 -2.04
C GLY A 31 -5.94 18.04 -3.46
N ARG A 32 -5.70 16.74 -3.70
CA ARG A 32 -5.36 16.25 -5.04
C ARG A 32 -6.30 15.15 -5.46
N CYS A 33 -6.84 15.25 -6.66
CA CYS A 33 -7.61 14.16 -7.26
C CYS A 33 -6.65 13.12 -7.86
N ARG A 34 -7.11 11.87 -7.99
CA ARG A 34 -6.38 10.79 -8.68
C ARG A 34 -5.96 11.13 -10.12
N CYS A 35 -6.66 12.04 -10.80
CA CYS A 35 -6.26 12.50 -12.15
C CYS A 35 -5.10 13.52 -12.13
N GLY A 36 -4.59 13.87 -10.96
CA GLY A 36 -3.55 14.88 -10.78
C GLY A 36 -4.09 16.30 -10.58
N ALA A 37 -5.35 16.55 -10.95
CA ALA A 37 -5.97 17.87 -10.80
C ALA A 37 -6.11 18.29 -9.34
N VAL A 38 -5.89 19.58 -9.11
CA VAL A 38 -5.93 20.25 -7.82
C VAL A 38 -7.06 21.27 -7.88
N PRO A 39 -8.22 21.03 -7.24
CA PRO A 39 -9.31 21.99 -7.25
C PRO A 39 -8.90 23.30 -6.57
N ALA A 40 -9.45 24.42 -7.05
CA ALA A 40 -9.25 25.72 -6.42
C ALA A 40 -9.88 25.75 -5.01
N ASP A 41 -9.31 26.54 -4.11
CA ASP A 41 -9.82 26.66 -2.74
C ASP A 41 -11.23 27.27 -2.65
N THR A 42 -11.65 27.98 -3.70
CA THR A 42 -12.99 28.53 -3.86
C THR A 42 -14.07 27.48 -4.06
N VAL A 43 -13.70 26.25 -4.44
CA VAL A 43 -14.66 25.16 -4.61
C VAL A 43 -15.11 24.69 -3.23
N PRO A 44 -16.44 24.64 -2.96
CA PRO A 44 -16.95 24.28 -1.64
C PRO A 44 -16.58 22.84 -1.29
N LYS A 45 -16.16 22.66 -0.03
CA LYS A 45 -15.93 21.34 0.56
C LYS A 45 -17.26 20.60 0.73
N ARG A 46 -17.22 19.27 0.59
CA ARG A 46 -18.34 18.35 0.83
C ARG A 46 -17.90 17.30 1.83
N LEU A 47 -18.80 16.91 2.71
CA LEU A 47 -18.61 15.77 3.60
C LEU A 47 -19.05 14.50 2.89
N LEU A 48 -18.19 13.48 2.91
CA LEU A 48 -18.51 12.13 2.45
C LEU A 48 -18.32 11.12 3.58
N PRO A 49 -19.21 10.13 3.72
CA PRO A 49 -18.96 9.01 4.60
C PRO A 49 -17.80 8.17 4.07
N CYS A 50 -16.93 7.70 4.96
CA CYS A 50 -15.81 6.83 4.67
C CYS A 50 -15.62 5.76 5.75
N VAL A 51 -15.06 4.63 5.34
CA VAL A 51 -14.67 3.51 6.19
C VAL A 51 -13.15 3.45 6.24
N ILE A 52 -12.60 3.41 7.44
CA ILE A 52 -11.16 3.24 7.68
C ILE A 52 -10.95 1.82 8.22
N TYR A 53 -10.22 1.00 7.48
CA TYR A 53 -9.89 -0.37 7.85
C TYR A 53 -8.60 -0.40 8.69
N GLY A 54 -8.70 -0.90 9.92
CA GLY A 54 -7.55 -1.24 10.77
C GLY A 54 -7.29 -2.75 10.83
N SER A 55 -6.33 -3.21 11.63
CA SER A 55 -6.06 -4.64 11.80
C SER A 55 -7.12 -5.40 12.61
N GLN A 56 -7.79 -4.72 13.53
CA GLN A 56 -8.75 -5.36 14.45
C GLN A 56 -10.21 -4.99 14.18
N ARG A 57 -10.46 -3.81 13.60
CA ARG A 57 -11.81 -3.30 13.37
C ARG A 57 -11.83 -2.20 12.30
N VAL A 58 -13.04 -1.88 11.86
CA VAL A 58 -13.32 -0.70 11.03
C VAL A 58 -13.66 0.53 11.85
N TYR A 59 -13.40 1.71 11.30
CA TYR A 59 -13.85 3.00 11.84
C TYR A 59 -14.70 3.73 10.79
N HIS A 60 -15.96 3.99 11.14
CA HIS A 60 -16.86 4.80 10.32
C HIS A 60 -16.64 6.28 10.61
N ARG A 61 -16.27 7.05 9.60
CA ARG A 61 -15.89 8.46 9.71
C ARG A 61 -16.44 9.27 8.55
N GLN A 62 -16.24 10.58 8.61
CA GLN A 62 -16.50 11.48 7.50
C GLN A 62 -15.20 12.09 7.00
N VAL A 63 -15.13 12.38 5.71
CA VAL A 63 -13.99 13.08 5.10
C VAL A 63 -14.46 14.30 4.32
N GLU A 64 -13.74 15.40 4.47
CA GLU A 64 -13.92 16.59 3.64
C GLU A 64 -13.25 16.38 2.29
N VAL A 65 -13.98 16.68 1.21
CA VAL A 65 -13.46 16.58 -0.14
C VAL A 65 -13.95 17.72 -1.03
N ARG A 66 -13.27 17.97 -2.14
CA ARG A 66 -13.73 18.89 -3.20
C ARG A 66 -14.05 18.11 -4.48
N PRO A 67 -15.13 18.43 -5.21
CA PRO A 67 -15.37 17.84 -6.52
C PRO A 67 -14.24 18.19 -7.48
N CYS A 68 -13.81 17.20 -8.26
CA CYS A 68 -12.77 17.42 -9.27
C CYS A 68 -13.37 18.01 -10.55
N PHE A 69 -12.81 19.11 -11.03
CA PHE A 69 -13.24 19.78 -12.27
C PHE A 69 -12.79 19.04 -13.55
N ALA A 70 -11.65 18.35 -13.51
CA ALA A 70 -11.08 17.68 -14.69
C ALA A 70 -11.70 16.29 -14.96
N CYS A 71 -12.37 15.72 -13.97
CA CYS A 71 -13.03 14.43 -14.12
C CYS A 71 -14.45 14.64 -14.65
N SER A 72 -14.69 14.20 -15.88
CA SER A 72 -15.87 14.48 -16.71
C SER A 72 -17.26 14.22 -16.09
N ASP A 73 -17.36 13.49 -14.97
CA ASP A 73 -18.64 13.16 -14.34
C ASP A 73 -18.89 13.86 -12.99
N GLY A 74 -17.94 14.65 -12.47
CA GLY A 74 -18.07 15.25 -11.12
C GLY A 74 -18.19 14.24 -9.96
N ARG A 75 -18.10 12.94 -10.25
CA ARG A 75 -18.19 11.82 -9.29
C ARG A 75 -16.87 11.56 -8.56
N LYS A 76 -15.78 12.15 -9.03
CA LYS A 76 -14.45 12.02 -8.42
C LYS A 76 -14.17 13.23 -7.57
N PHE A 77 -13.52 12.96 -6.45
CA PHE A 77 -13.24 13.97 -5.44
C PHE A 77 -11.74 14.07 -5.20
N ALA A 78 -11.26 15.28 -4.90
CA ALA A 78 -9.95 15.53 -4.31
C ALA A 78 -10.11 15.51 -2.80
N GLY A 79 -9.35 14.67 -2.11
CA GLY A 79 -9.38 14.54 -0.67
C GLY A 79 -8.01 14.74 -0.03
N PRO A 80 -7.95 14.61 1.30
CA PRO A 80 -6.72 14.80 2.08
C PRO A 80 -5.76 13.61 1.93
N ASP A 81 -4.48 13.84 2.19
CA ASP A 81 -3.43 12.81 2.18
C ASP A 81 -3.47 11.92 3.44
N LEU A 82 -3.89 12.49 4.58
CA LEU A 82 -4.10 11.81 5.88
C LEU A 82 -2.90 11.05 6.46
N GLY A 83 -1.73 11.16 5.83
CA GLY A 83 -0.50 10.48 6.27
C GLY A 83 -0.14 10.81 7.71
N GLU A 84 -0.29 12.07 8.14
CA GLU A 84 -0.02 12.51 9.52
C GLU A 84 -0.91 11.85 10.57
N LEU A 85 -2.10 11.39 10.18
CA LEU A 85 -3.00 10.64 11.05
C LEU A 85 -2.68 9.13 11.10
N GLY A 86 -1.65 8.70 10.37
CA GLY A 86 -1.33 7.29 10.19
C GLY A 86 -2.34 6.57 9.29
N ILE A 87 -2.98 7.29 8.35
CA ILE A 87 -4.04 6.76 7.48
C ILE A 87 -3.67 6.95 6.02
N PHE A 88 -3.77 5.87 5.24
CA PHE A 88 -3.65 5.89 3.79
C PHE A 88 -5.03 6.07 3.14
N ASN A 89 -5.21 7.18 2.43
CA ASN A 89 -6.41 7.46 1.66
C ASN A 89 -6.38 6.77 0.28
N PHE A 90 -7.07 5.65 0.13
CA PHE A 90 -7.11 4.92 -1.15
C PHE A 90 -8.05 5.56 -2.18
N ASN A 91 -9.24 6.02 -1.78
CA ASN A 91 -10.24 6.56 -2.71
C ASN A 91 -11.28 7.54 -2.10
N ASN A 92 -11.02 8.10 -0.92
CA ASN A 92 -11.91 8.93 -0.11
C ASN A 92 -13.14 8.23 0.50
N ARG A 93 -13.38 6.95 0.18
CA ARG A 93 -14.48 6.15 0.78
C ARG A 93 -13.96 4.96 1.57
N SER A 94 -12.89 4.35 1.08
CA SER A 94 -12.16 3.27 1.72
C SER A 94 -10.76 3.79 2.01
N MET A 95 -10.38 3.74 3.28
CA MET A 95 -9.09 4.19 3.79
C MET A 95 -8.52 3.10 4.66
N TYR A 96 -7.20 3.09 4.87
CA TYR A 96 -6.53 1.98 5.53
C TYR A 96 -5.49 2.54 6.49
N THR A 97 -5.42 2.01 7.71
CA THR A 97 -4.39 2.45 8.65
C THR A 97 -3.00 2.03 8.16
N HIS A 98 -1.99 2.86 8.41
CA HIS A 98 -0.60 2.47 8.18
C HIS A 98 -0.25 1.22 8.99
N GLU A 99 -0.83 1.09 10.19
CA GLU A 99 -0.67 -0.09 11.05
C GLU A 99 -1.09 -1.38 10.34
N LEU A 100 -2.30 -1.45 9.76
CA LEU A 100 -2.79 -2.62 9.01
C LEU A 100 -1.87 -2.96 7.83
N LEU A 101 -1.49 -1.94 7.06
CA LEU A 101 -0.69 -2.12 5.85
C LEU A 101 0.76 -2.54 6.19
N ASN A 102 1.32 -1.98 7.25
CA ASN A 102 2.65 -2.32 7.75
C ASN A 102 2.66 -3.69 8.44
N ALA A 103 1.56 -4.12 9.06
CA ALA A 103 1.43 -5.46 9.63
C ALA A 103 1.55 -6.52 8.54
N PHE A 104 0.89 -6.33 7.38
CA PHE A 104 1.08 -7.22 6.25
C PHE A 104 2.51 -7.21 5.74
N THR A 105 3.09 -6.02 5.50
CA THR A 105 4.50 -5.90 5.06
C THR A 105 5.44 -6.64 6.00
N SER A 106 5.28 -6.46 7.31
CA SER A 106 6.11 -7.12 8.32
C SER A 106 5.93 -8.63 8.33
N GLY A 107 4.70 -9.11 8.20
CA GLY A 107 4.41 -10.55 8.13
C GLY A 107 5.02 -11.20 6.90
N MET A 108 4.82 -10.63 5.71
CA MET A 108 5.34 -11.19 4.45
C MET A 108 6.87 -11.15 4.34
N THR A 109 7.55 -10.25 5.06
CA THR A 109 9.02 -10.20 5.10
C THR A 109 9.63 -11.08 6.19
N ALA A 110 8.87 -11.38 7.24
CA ALA A 110 9.33 -12.24 8.33
C ALA A 110 9.09 -13.73 8.06
N HIS A 111 8.03 -14.07 7.32
CA HIS A 111 7.70 -15.44 6.95
C HIS A 111 6.88 -15.47 5.66
N GLU A 112 6.69 -16.68 5.10
CA GLU A 112 5.82 -16.88 3.94
C GLU A 112 4.36 -16.56 4.31
N LEU A 113 3.91 -15.33 4.01
CA LEU A 113 2.55 -14.88 4.27
C LEU A 113 1.85 -14.47 2.97
N PRO A 114 1.00 -15.34 2.40
CA PRO A 114 0.20 -14.96 1.24
C PRO A 114 -0.89 -13.97 1.63
N PHE A 115 -1.31 -13.12 0.68
CA PHE A 115 -2.41 -12.16 0.88
C PHE A 115 -3.67 -12.80 1.47
N HIS A 116 -4.08 -13.96 0.94
CA HIS A 116 -5.27 -14.68 1.40
C HIS A 116 -5.20 -15.04 2.89
N ALA A 117 -4.05 -15.53 3.36
CA ALA A 117 -3.86 -15.88 4.77
C ALA A 117 -3.91 -14.64 5.67
N PHE A 118 -3.32 -13.53 5.23
CA PHE A 118 -3.40 -12.28 6.00
C PHE A 118 -4.83 -11.73 6.07
N VAL A 119 -5.53 -11.66 4.93
CA VAL A 119 -6.93 -11.22 4.86
C VAL A 119 -7.81 -12.08 5.77
N THR A 120 -7.63 -13.39 5.75
CA THR A 120 -8.33 -14.33 6.63
C THR A 120 -8.07 -14.05 8.11
N THR A 121 -6.83 -13.72 8.49
CA THR A 121 -6.49 -13.39 9.88
C THR A 121 -7.13 -12.08 10.33
N VAL A 122 -7.14 -11.05 9.48
CA VAL A 122 -7.80 -9.78 9.78
C VAL A 122 -9.32 -9.96 9.90
N ASP A 123 -9.92 -10.73 8.99
CA ASP A 123 -11.35 -11.05 9.02
C ASP A 123 -11.75 -11.77 10.32
N ARG A 124 -10.94 -12.74 10.77
CA ARG A 124 -11.12 -13.38 12.09
C ARG A 124 -11.00 -12.39 13.25
N SER A 125 -10.06 -11.46 13.18
CA SER A 125 -9.92 -10.42 14.20
C SER A 125 -11.15 -9.50 14.26
N TYR A 126 -11.74 -9.20 13.10
CA TYR A 126 -12.99 -8.43 13.02
C TYR A 126 -14.17 -9.20 13.64
N LEU A 127 -14.22 -10.52 13.50
CA LEU A 127 -15.23 -11.34 14.19
C LEU A 127 -15.06 -11.33 15.72
N GLU A 128 -13.83 -11.22 16.21
CA GLU A 128 -13.52 -11.19 17.65
C GLU A 128 -13.73 -9.81 18.29
N HIS A 129 -13.49 -8.73 17.54
CA HIS A 129 -13.46 -7.35 18.07
C HIS A 129 -14.49 -6.41 17.43
N GLY A 130 -15.25 -6.90 16.46
CA GLY A 130 -16.26 -6.15 15.73
C GLY A 130 -17.49 -5.81 16.57
N PRO A 131 -18.38 -4.97 16.02
CA PRO A 131 -19.62 -4.61 16.68
C PRO A 131 -20.55 -5.83 16.84
N ALA A 132 -21.32 -5.88 17.92
CA ALA A 132 -22.26 -6.98 18.18
C ALA A 132 -23.34 -7.15 17.09
N ASN A 133 -23.64 -6.08 16.34
CA ASN A 133 -24.55 -6.08 15.20
C ASN A 133 -23.81 -5.58 13.95
N PRO A 134 -23.09 -6.47 13.24
CA PRO A 134 -22.28 -6.07 12.09
C PRO A 134 -23.14 -5.66 10.90
N GLN A 135 -22.69 -4.63 10.19
CA GLN A 135 -23.18 -4.22 8.89
C GLN A 135 -22.24 -4.73 7.78
N PRO A 136 -22.69 -4.82 6.52
CA PRO A 136 -21.82 -5.25 5.41
C PRO A 136 -20.56 -4.39 5.23
N SER A 137 -20.55 -3.16 5.73
CA SER A 137 -19.39 -2.27 5.72
C SER A 137 -18.39 -2.53 6.85
N ASP A 138 -18.73 -3.41 7.79
CA ASP A 138 -17.88 -3.85 8.89
C ASP A 138 -17.03 -5.06 8.51
N ASP A 139 -17.39 -5.77 7.44
CA ASP A 139 -16.60 -6.87 6.91
C ASP A 139 -15.27 -6.37 6.34
N PHE A 140 -14.23 -7.18 6.47
CA PHE A 140 -12.97 -6.86 5.82
C PHE A 140 -13.08 -7.00 4.29
N VAL A 141 -12.16 -6.36 3.56
CA VAL A 141 -12.22 -6.32 2.10
C VAL A 141 -11.73 -7.63 1.48
N SER A 142 -12.15 -7.91 0.24
CA SER A 142 -11.70 -9.08 -0.51
C SER A 142 -10.18 -9.10 -0.75
N ASP A 143 -9.62 -10.30 -0.97
CA ASP A 143 -8.21 -10.52 -1.33
C ASP A 143 -7.73 -9.62 -2.48
N GLU A 144 -8.54 -9.50 -3.52
CA GLU A 144 -8.22 -8.65 -4.67
C GLU A 144 -8.13 -7.18 -4.27
N THR A 145 -9.08 -6.71 -3.46
CA THR A 145 -9.14 -5.32 -3.00
C THR A 145 -7.94 -5.02 -2.10
N PHE A 146 -7.69 -5.85 -1.10
CA PHE A 146 -6.58 -5.66 -0.17
C PHE A 146 -5.23 -5.65 -0.91
N ARG A 147 -5.02 -6.59 -1.84
CA ARG A 147 -3.82 -6.62 -2.67
C ARG A 147 -3.62 -5.33 -3.48
N ARG A 148 -4.68 -4.80 -4.10
CA ARG A 148 -4.62 -3.53 -4.84
C ARG A 148 -4.29 -2.34 -3.95
N VAL A 149 -4.85 -2.31 -2.74
CA VAL A 149 -4.58 -1.28 -1.74
C VAL A 149 -3.13 -1.35 -1.30
N TRP A 150 -2.64 -2.53 -0.92
CA TRP A 150 -1.26 -2.70 -0.46
C TRP A 150 -0.24 -2.34 -1.54
N TYR A 151 -0.43 -2.74 -2.79
CA TYR A 151 0.44 -2.31 -3.88
C TYR A 151 0.38 -0.80 -4.14
N SER A 152 -0.77 -0.16 -3.88
CA SER A 152 -0.88 1.31 -3.99
C SER A 152 -0.14 2.00 -2.85
N TRP A 153 -0.23 1.47 -1.63
CA TRP A 153 0.51 1.91 -0.46
C TRP A 153 2.03 1.76 -0.63
N ARG A 154 2.49 0.59 -1.08
CA ARG A 154 3.91 0.31 -1.34
C ARG A 154 4.53 1.37 -2.26
N ARG A 155 3.80 1.83 -3.28
CA ARG A 155 4.29 2.84 -4.23
C ARG A 155 4.53 4.22 -3.61
N LEU A 156 3.94 4.51 -2.46
CA LEU A 156 4.20 5.73 -1.70
C LEU A 156 5.41 5.60 -0.77
N GLN A 157 5.84 4.37 -0.49
CA GLN A 157 7.02 4.10 0.31
C GLN A 157 8.25 4.26 -0.59
N LEU A 158 8.76 5.49 -0.65
CA LEU A 158 10.07 5.79 -1.21
C LEU A 158 11.10 5.28 -0.20
N LEU A 159 11.59 4.06 -0.44
CA LEU A 159 12.78 3.54 0.20
C LEU A 159 13.94 3.94 -0.72
N GLY A 160 14.91 4.70 -0.20
CA GLY A 160 16.10 5.00 -0.96
C GLY A 160 16.83 3.69 -1.24
N ASP A 161 17.31 3.49 -2.46
CA ASP A 161 18.35 2.50 -2.72
C ASP A 161 19.63 3.24 -3.07
N THR A 162 20.66 3.05 -2.26
CA THR A 162 22.01 3.47 -2.67
C THR A 162 22.55 2.55 -3.75
N PHE A 163 21.94 1.36 -3.95
CA PHE A 163 22.51 0.21 -4.66
C PHE A 163 24.00 0.01 -4.35
N SER A 164 24.39 0.38 -3.13
CA SER A 164 25.76 0.41 -2.66
C SER A 164 25.84 -0.42 -1.40
N CYS A 165 26.74 -1.39 -1.40
CA CYS A 165 27.08 -2.13 -0.21
C CYS A 165 28.11 -1.31 0.58
N ASP A 166 27.98 -1.23 1.89
CA ASP A 166 28.94 -0.50 2.73
C ASP A 166 30.37 -1.08 2.63
N ASP A 167 30.49 -2.36 2.30
CA ASP A 167 31.77 -3.03 2.07
C ASP A 167 32.23 -2.97 0.60
N CYS A 168 31.31 -3.13 -0.36
CA CYS A 168 31.66 -3.29 -1.79
C CYS A 168 31.55 -2.00 -2.61
N GLY A 169 30.97 -0.93 -2.06
CA GLY A 169 30.67 0.30 -2.77
C GLY A 169 29.49 0.18 -3.75
N PRO A 170 29.29 1.18 -4.63
CA PRO A 170 28.22 1.17 -5.63
C PRO A 170 28.45 0.08 -6.68
N SER A 171 27.37 -0.58 -7.11
CA SER A 171 27.39 -1.63 -8.16
C SER A 171 28.20 -2.89 -7.75
N PRO A 172 27.79 -3.65 -6.72
CA PRO A 172 28.46 -4.89 -6.38
C PRO A 172 28.45 -5.85 -7.59
N PRO A 173 29.54 -6.60 -7.83
CA PRO A 173 29.66 -7.48 -8.99
C PRO A 173 28.61 -8.61 -9.02
N THR A 174 27.97 -8.88 -7.88
CA THR A 174 26.83 -9.79 -7.75
C THR A 174 25.74 -9.10 -6.96
N VAL A 175 24.58 -8.88 -7.59
CA VAL A 175 23.34 -8.50 -6.89
C VAL A 175 22.49 -9.76 -6.76
N ILE A 176 22.31 -10.26 -5.54
CA ILE A 176 21.38 -11.36 -5.27
C ILE A 176 20.00 -10.74 -5.06
N PHE A 177 19.12 -10.87 -6.05
CA PHE A 177 17.70 -10.63 -5.86
C PHE A 177 17.08 -11.95 -5.38
N ASP A 178 16.74 -12.04 -4.10
CA ASP A 178 15.88 -13.11 -3.64
C ASP A 178 14.48 -12.88 -4.26
N GLY A 179 14.17 -13.70 -5.25
CA GLY A 179 13.19 -13.37 -6.29
C GLY A 179 11.76 -13.66 -5.85
N LEU A 180 10.91 -12.64 -5.92
CA LEU A 180 9.47 -12.82 -6.01
C LEU A 180 9.15 -13.49 -7.36
N THR A 181 8.61 -14.71 -7.34
CA THR A 181 8.18 -15.39 -8.57
C THR A 181 6.89 -14.74 -9.09
N ALA A 182 7.00 -13.91 -10.13
CA ALA A 182 5.86 -13.35 -10.82
C ALA A 182 5.44 -14.26 -11.98
N GLY A 183 4.30 -14.96 -11.83
CA GLY A 183 3.71 -15.76 -12.91
C GLY A 183 3.01 -14.88 -13.94
N PHE A 184 3.42 -14.97 -15.20
CA PHE A 184 2.73 -14.32 -16.32
C PHE A 184 1.83 -15.33 -17.05
N PRO A 185 0.59 -14.98 -17.39
CA PRO A 185 -0.22 -15.78 -18.32
C PRO A 185 0.54 -15.99 -19.64
N GLY A 186 0.60 -17.23 -20.13
CA GLY A 186 1.41 -17.61 -21.31
C GLY A 186 1.16 -16.76 -22.57
N LYS A 187 -0.03 -16.17 -22.70
CA LYS A 187 -0.38 -15.23 -23.78
C LYS A 187 0.44 -13.92 -23.80
N TYR A 188 1.15 -13.60 -22.72
CA TYR A 188 2.01 -12.42 -22.61
C TYR A 188 3.51 -12.76 -22.76
N VAL A 189 3.85 -14.04 -22.99
CA VAL A 189 5.22 -14.45 -23.31
C VAL A 189 5.49 -14.08 -24.76
N THR A 190 6.35 -13.08 -24.97
CA THR A 190 6.83 -12.71 -26.30
C THR A 190 8.03 -13.58 -26.71
N PRO A 191 8.39 -13.68 -27.99
CA PRO A 191 9.61 -14.37 -28.44
C PRO A 191 10.90 -13.80 -27.82
N THR A 192 10.85 -12.58 -27.29
CA THR A 192 11.97 -11.87 -26.65
C THR A 192 12.02 -12.08 -25.13
N LEU A 193 11.01 -12.70 -24.53
CA LEU A 193 10.93 -12.95 -23.10
C LEU A 193 11.44 -14.36 -22.79
N THR A 194 12.70 -14.47 -22.39
CA THR A 194 13.31 -15.73 -21.94
C THR A 194 13.47 -15.74 -20.42
N PRO A 195 13.22 -16.88 -19.73
CA PRO A 195 13.45 -17.00 -18.30
C PRO A 195 14.89 -16.62 -17.94
N PRO A 196 15.14 -15.93 -16.82
CA PRO A 196 16.49 -15.60 -16.35
C PRO A 196 17.30 -16.86 -15.97
N THR A 197 16.65 -18.01 -15.85
CA THR A 197 17.25 -19.33 -15.64
C THR A 197 17.66 -20.04 -16.94
N THR A 198 17.51 -19.39 -18.10
CA THR A 198 17.92 -19.97 -19.38
C THR A 198 19.45 -20.06 -19.42
N VAL A 199 19.97 -21.29 -19.40
CA VAL A 199 21.41 -21.54 -19.52
C VAL A 199 21.84 -21.22 -20.95
N LEU A 200 22.63 -20.16 -21.12
CA LEU A 200 23.14 -19.76 -22.42
C LEU A 200 24.30 -20.67 -22.87
N PRO A 201 24.51 -20.83 -24.20
CA PRO A 201 25.69 -21.52 -24.72
C PRO A 201 26.98 -20.88 -24.19
N GLY A 202 27.85 -21.67 -23.55
CA GLY A 202 29.08 -21.19 -22.93
C GLY A 202 28.91 -20.57 -21.54
N ALA A 203 27.74 -20.69 -20.91
CA ALA A 203 27.56 -20.28 -19.53
C ALA A 203 28.56 -21.00 -18.61
N PRO A 204 29.13 -20.31 -17.59
CA PRO A 204 30.07 -20.91 -16.67
C PRO A 204 29.45 -22.11 -15.94
N VAL A 205 30.09 -23.27 -16.06
CA VAL A 205 29.72 -24.46 -15.29
C VAL A 205 30.52 -24.47 -14.00
N ARG A 206 29.85 -24.55 -12.86
CA ARG A 206 30.51 -24.75 -11.56
C ARG A 206 30.42 -26.23 -11.21
N ASP A 207 31.51 -26.96 -11.41
CA ASP A 207 31.57 -28.42 -11.19
C ASP A 207 31.52 -28.82 -9.70
N SER A 208 31.66 -27.86 -8.79
CA SER A 208 31.68 -28.08 -7.34
C SER A 208 30.74 -27.13 -6.62
N VAL A 209 29.43 -27.41 -6.70
CA VAL A 209 28.43 -26.79 -5.83
C VAL A 209 28.24 -27.74 -4.64
N ARG A 210 28.69 -27.32 -3.45
CA ARG A 210 28.37 -27.98 -2.18
C ARG A 210 27.10 -27.40 -1.59
#